data_AF-A0A835GFR7-F1
#
_entry.id   AF-A0A835GFR7-F1
#
_cell.length_a   1.000
_cell.length_b   1.000
_cell.length_c   1.000
_cell.angle_alpha   90.00
_cell.angle_beta   90.00
_cell.angle_gamma   90.00
#
_symmetry.space_group_name_H-M   'P 1'
#
loop_
_entity.id
_entity.type
_entity.pdbx_description
1 polymer ?
#
loop_
_entity_poly.entity_id
_entity_poly.type
_entity_poly.pdbx_seq_one_letter_code
_entity_poly.pdbx_strand_id
1 'polypeptide(L)'
;MAPNTEKRQVSFPKLEYPIFREAQPKSAQHWLKGKRLQDGAEDLWRIHDSLYDLTDFISSHPGGTHWISVTKGTDITEAFETHHLKGIAESLLPNYYVRKAIKPRNQPFTFKEDGFYKTLKLKVMDQMALIPKDVRKKSDFITDSLLLALIILAPLSCWGWTQSFVIGVTLTFLTGFVLSSLVTCAHNYFHRGDNWRMYIFNLAGMSFNDWRVSHSMSHHLHTNTAQDIELSMIEPFLQFIPYKDKPIWAQMGAFYYPLVYATSLLSIMGHELILSATNHEGKTLSWRNLIPFSIPAWMYLMGGLPLTLNYLLWLVTLVPATGHHNHRNFFEGDVPRDENIDWGIHQLDAICERIDYAGNHFKSITRFGDHALHHLFPTLDHAELKYLYPVLLEHCEKYRCNINLDLNLFFYNL
;
A
#
# COMPACT_ATOMS: atom_id res chain seq x y z
N MET A 1 -10.05 -20.92 14.76
CA MET A 1 -9.40 -22.19 14.36
C MET A 1 -7.93 -22.11 14.72
N ALA A 2 -7.34 -23.20 15.21
CA ALA A 2 -5.90 -23.24 15.41
C ALA A 2 -5.19 -23.09 14.05
N PRO A 3 -4.04 -22.38 13.98
CA PRO A 3 -3.30 -22.25 12.73
C PRO A 3 -2.84 -23.60 12.19
N ASN A 4 -2.98 -23.83 10.88
CA ASN A 4 -2.45 -25.02 10.24
C ASN A 4 -0.98 -24.78 9.83
N THR A 5 -0.05 -25.28 10.65
CA THR A 5 1.40 -25.14 10.44
C THR A 5 1.96 -26.00 9.30
N GLU A 6 1.19 -26.98 8.84
CA GLU A 6 1.58 -27.86 7.73
C GLU A 6 1.12 -27.32 6.36
N LYS A 7 0.23 -26.31 6.34
CA LYS A 7 -0.24 -25.70 5.09
C LYS A 7 0.94 -25.05 4.35
N ARG A 8 0.97 -25.26 3.04
CA ARG A 8 1.96 -24.68 2.11
C ARG A 8 1.27 -23.77 1.11
N GLN A 9 2.05 -22.87 0.51
CA GLN A 9 1.58 -22.02 -0.58
C GLN A 9 1.35 -22.88 -1.83
N VAL A 10 0.43 -22.47 -2.70
CA VAL A 10 0.13 -23.16 -3.96
C VAL A 10 1.15 -22.76 -5.02
N SER A 11 1.42 -21.47 -5.16
CA SER A 11 2.42 -20.98 -6.14
C SER A 11 3.85 -21.34 -5.73
N PHE A 12 4.13 -21.38 -4.43
CA PHE A 12 5.45 -21.69 -3.89
C PHE A 12 5.41 -22.86 -2.87
N PRO A 13 5.26 -24.12 -3.30
CA PRO A 13 4.97 -25.26 -2.42
C PRO A 13 6.00 -25.56 -1.32
N LYS A 14 7.23 -25.07 -1.47
CA LYS A 14 8.29 -25.21 -0.45
C LYS A 14 8.18 -24.20 0.69
N LEU A 15 7.40 -23.14 0.51
CA LEU A 15 7.20 -22.08 1.48
C LEU A 15 6.01 -22.38 2.38
N GLU A 16 6.13 -21.99 3.65
CA GLU A 16 5.03 -22.08 4.59
C GLU A 16 3.93 -21.09 4.21
N TYR A 17 2.68 -21.50 4.37
CA TYR A 17 1.55 -20.58 4.27
C TYR A 17 1.56 -19.63 5.48
N PRO A 18 1.23 -18.34 5.32
CA PRO A 18 1.25 -17.41 6.44
C PRO A 18 0.27 -17.84 7.54
N ILE A 19 0.82 -18.07 8.73
CA ILE A 19 0.17 -18.80 9.82
C ILE A 19 -1.14 -18.14 10.30
N PHE A 20 -1.22 -16.81 10.27
CA PHE A 20 -2.41 -16.05 10.66
C PHE A 20 -3.21 -15.49 9.48
N ARG A 21 -2.90 -15.88 8.23
CA ARG A 21 -3.63 -15.38 7.06
C ARG A 21 -5.12 -15.63 7.14
N GLU A 22 -5.57 -16.76 7.72
CA GLU A 22 -6.99 -17.08 7.88
C GLU A 22 -7.60 -16.60 9.21
N ALA A 23 -6.76 -16.12 10.14
CA ALA A 23 -7.23 -15.68 11.45
C ALA A 23 -8.06 -14.40 11.36
N GLN A 24 -8.91 -14.16 12.36
CA GLN A 24 -9.69 -12.94 12.52
C GLN A 24 -9.37 -12.32 13.89
N PRO A 25 -9.43 -10.98 14.03
CA PRO A 25 -9.60 -9.99 12.94
C PRO A 25 -8.38 -9.92 12.00
N LYS A 26 -8.56 -9.52 10.73
CA LYS A 26 -7.44 -9.22 9.81
C LYS A 26 -6.78 -7.90 10.22
N SER A 27 -5.52 -7.91 10.62
CA SER A 27 -4.82 -6.69 11.04
C SER A 27 -3.33 -6.71 10.66
N ALA A 28 -2.76 -5.52 10.52
CA ALA A 28 -1.32 -5.32 10.37
C ALA A 28 -0.52 -6.04 11.50
N GLN A 29 -1.04 -5.99 12.72
CA GLN A 29 -0.42 -6.56 13.91
C GLN A 29 -0.42 -8.10 13.85
N HIS A 30 -1.52 -8.72 13.42
CA HIS A 30 -1.56 -10.16 13.20
C HIS A 30 -0.62 -10.62 12.08
N TRP A 31 -0.51 -9.85 11.00
CA TRP A 31 0.44 -10.14 9.93
C TRP A 31 1.88 -10.14 10.46
N LEU A 32 2.28 -9.08 11.18
CA LEU A 32 3.60 -8.98 11.81
C LEU A 32 3.85 -10.10 12.81
N LYS A 33 2.84 -10.46 13.62
CA LYS A 33 2.93 -11.58 14.56
C LYS A 33 3.22 -12.89 13.83
N GLY A 34 2.58 -13.13 12.69
CA GLY A 34 2.84 -14.30 11.84
C GLY A 34 4.26 -14.29 11.27
N LYS A 35 4.70 -13.15 10.75
CA LYS A 35 6.06 -12.94 10.24
C LYS A 35 7.11 -13.24 11.31
N ARG A 36 6.94 -12.75 12.55
CA ARG A 36 7.87 -13.04 13.66
C ARG A 36 8.01 -14.53 13.97
N LEU A 37 6.94 -15.30 13.81
CA LEU A 37 6.97 -16.75 14.03
C LEU A 37 7.67 -17.52 12.90
N GLN A 38 7.57 -17.02 11.65
CA GLN A 38 7.96 -17.78 10.45
C GLN A 38 9.25 -17.29 9.78
N ASP A 39 9.70 -16.06 10.03
CA ASP A 39 10.85 -15.47 9.34
C ASP A 39 12.21 -15.92 9.90
N GLY A 40 12.21 -16.50 11.11
CA GLY A 40 13.42 -16.99 11.75
C GLY A 40 14.43 -15.89 12.08
N ALA A 41 13.95 -14.68 12.41
CA ALA A 41 14.82 -13.54 12.73
C ALA A 41 15.21 -13.45 14.21
N GLU A 42 14.74 -14.35 15.07
CA GLU A 42 15.21 -14.51 16.47
C GLU A 42 15.14 -13.20 17.30
N ASP A 43 14.02 -12.47 17.21
CA ASP A 43 13.82 -11.15 17.83
C ASP A 43 14.80 -10.03 17.38
N LEU A 44 15.61 -10.31 16.36
CA LEU A 44 16.46 -9.36 15.64
C LEU A 44 15.84 -8.99 14.30
N TRP A 45 16.55 -8.21 13.49
CA TRP A 45 16.17 -7.92 12.10
C TRP A 45 16.98 -8.81 11.17
N ARG A 46 16.30 -9.56 10.31
CA ARG A 46 16.96 -10.37 9.30
C ARG A 46 17.04 -9.60 7.98
N ILE A 47 18.25 -9.52 7.42
CA ILE A 47 18.49 -9.04 6.05
C ILE A 47 19.36 -10.11 5.36
N HIS A 48 18.83 -10.69 4.28
CA HIS A 48 19.34 -11.90 3.64
C HIS A 48 19.52 -13.04 4.66
N ASP A 49 20.71 -13.62 4.74
CA ASP A 49 21.04 -14.69 5.69
C ASP A 49 21.76 -14.17 6.94
N SER A 50 21.63 -12.89 7.26
CA SER A 50 22.28 -12.24 8.40
C SER A 50 21.27 -11.59 9.33
N LEU A 51 21.58 -11.64 10.63
CA LEU A 51 20.81 -11.03 11.71
C LEU A 51 21.54 -9.81 12.24
N TYR A 52 20.79 -8.74 12.46
CA TYR A 52 21.27 -7.44 12.88
C TYR A 52 20.50 -6.93 14.10
N ASP A 53 21.19 -6.27 15.03
CA ASP A 53 20.55 -5.54 16.12
C ASP A 53 20.49 -4.05 15.77
N LEU A 54 19.32 -3.60 15.32
CA LEU A 54 19.07 -2.21 14.94
C LEU A 54 18.50 -1.38 16.09
N THR A 55 18.46 -1.89 17.33
CA THR A 55 17.77 -1.25 18.46
C THR A 55 18.23 0.20 18.67
N ASP A 56 19.55 0.42 18.71
CA ASP A 56 20.11 1.76 18.93
C ASP A 56 19.93 2.68 17.70
N PHE A 57 19.81 2.09 16.51
CA PHE A 57 19.64 2.84 15.26
C PHE A 57 18.22 3.39 15.08
N ILE A 58 17.20 2.77 15.70
CA ILE A 58 15.77 3.11 15.53
C ILE A 58 15.53 4.62 15.59
N SER A 59 16.05 5.28 16.62
CA SER A 59 15.80 6.71 16.88
C SER A 59 16.45 7.65 15.85
N SER A 60 17.48 7.16 15.14
CA SER A 60 18.26 7.91 14.17
C SER A 60 17.91 7.57 12.71
N HIS A 61 17.00 6.61 12.50
CA HIS A 61 16.65 6.15 11.16
C HIS A 61 15.98 7.28 10.34
N PRO A 62 16.56 7.69 9.19
CA PRO A 62 16.02 8.80 8.40
C PRO A 62 14.62 8.57 7.84
N GLY A 63 14.20 7.31 7.71
CA GLY A 63 12.85 6.93 7.29
C GLY A 63 11.78 7.07 8.38
N GLY A 64 12.17 7.37 9.62
CA GLY A 64 11.30 7.37 10.79
C GLY A 64 11.38 6.07 11.59
N THR A 65 11.03 6.13 12.87
CA THR A 65 11.22 5.03 13.83
C THR A 65 10.29 3.84 13.56
N HIS A 66 9.07 4.12 13.09
CA HIS A 66 8.00 3.12 12.91
C HIS A 66 8.45 1.88 12.13
N TRP A 67 9.16 2.09 11.01
CA TRP A 67 9.59 1.01 10.11
C TRP A 67 10.42 -0.05 10.82
N ILE A 68 11.41 0.37 11.60
CA ILE A 68 12.32 -0.55 12.30
C ILE A 68 11.67 -1.09 13.56
N SER A 69 10.99 -0.23 14.35
CA SER A 69 10.34 -0.66 15.59
C SER A 69 9.29 -1.75 15.37
N VAL A 70 8.46 -1.60 14.34
CA VAL A 70 7.33 -2.52 14.12
C VAL A 70 7.77 -3.87 13.53
N THR A 71 8.89 -3.89 12.80
CA THR A 71 9.46 -5.07 12.13
C THR A 71 10.50 -5.81 12.97
N LYS A 72 10.67 -5.46 14.25
CA LYS A 72 11.54 -6.24 15.13
C LYS A 72 11.08 -7.71 15.16
N GLY A 73 12.03 -8.61 14.96
CA GLY A 73 11.79 -10.05 14.88
C GLY A 73 11.32 -10.55 13.51
N THR A 74 11.38 -9.75 12.44
CA THR A 74 10.98 -10.18 11.08
C THR A 74 12.15 -10.17 10.08
N ASP A 75 11.95 -10.83 8.95
CA ASP A 75 12.78 -10.68 7.76
C ASP A 75 12.36 -9.41 7.01
N ILE A 76 13.30 -8.48 6.87
CA ILE A 76 13.12 -7.17 6.24
C ILE A 76 13.97 -7.03 4.97
N THR A 77 14.40 -8.14 4.36
CA THR A 77 15.28 -8.13 3.18
C THR A 77 14.67 -7.34 2.01
N GLU A 78 13.42 -7.65 1.63
CA GLU A 78 12.75 -6.96 0.53
C GLU A 78 12.58 -5.46 0.85
N ALA A 79 12.25 -5.11 2.09
CA ALA A 79 12.15 -3.72 2.52
C ALA A 79 13.49 -3.00 2.41
N PHE A 80 14.57 -3.64 2.87
CA PHE A 80 15.91 -3.10 2.84
C PHE A 80 16.36 -2.81 1.41
N GLU A 81 16.23 -3.79 0.51
CA GLU A 81 16.69 -3.68 -0.88
C GLU A 81 15.93 -2.61 -1.68
N THR A 82 14.63 -2.44 -1.40
CA THR A 82 13.74 -1.60 -2.20
C THR A 82 13.58 -0.18 -1.69
N HIS A 83 13.76 0.04 -0.37
CA HIS A 83 13.62 1.36 0.23
C HIS A 83 14.96 2.11 0.35
N HIS A 84 16.10 1.41 0.30
CA HIS A 84 17.42 2.03 0.36
C HIS A 84 18.08 2.04 -1.01
N LEU A 85 17.93 3.14 -1.73
CA LEU A 85 18.49 3.25 -3.08
C LEU A 85 19.96 3.67 -3.07
N LYS A 86 20.44 4.44 -2.09
CA LYS A 86 21.70 5.22 -2.23
C LYS A 86 23.00 4.54 -1.77
N GLY A 87 23.01 3.26 -1.40
CA GLY A 87 24.22 2.57 -0.92
C GLY A 87 24.64 2.93 0.52
N ILE A 88 24.06 3.98 1.11
CA ILE A 88 24.41 4.45 2.47
C ILE A 88 24.02 3.41 3.52
N ALA A 89 22.86 2.78 3.38
CA ALA A 89 22.38 1.80 4.35
C ALA A 89 23.29 0.57 4.37
N GLU A 90 23.73 0.12 3.21
CA GLU A 90 24.68 -0.97 3.01
C GLU A 90 26.03 -0.69 3.68
N SER A 91 26.48 0.57 3.70
CA SER A 91 27.72 0.96 4.39
C SER A 91 27.61 1.00 5.93
N LEU A 92 26.41 1.25 6.46
CA LEU A 92 26.15 1.33 7.90
C LEU A 92 25.81 -0.02 8.53
N LEU A 93 25.21 -0.91 7.73
CA LEU A 93 24.67 -2.19 8.18
C LEU A 93 25.70 -3.09 8.91
N PRO A 94 26.99 -3.16 8.52
CA PRO A 94 27.99 -3.97 9.22
C PRO A 94 28.18 -3.63 10.69
N ASN A 95 27.91 -2.38 11.10
CA ASN A 95 28.06 -1.94 12.49
C ASN A 95 27.04 -2.60 13.43
N TYR A 96 25.96 -3.16 12.89
CA TYR A 96 24.86 -3.76 13.63
C TYR A 96 24.81 -5.28 13.48
N TYR A 97 25.78 -5.87 12.79
CA TYR A 97 25.82 -7.31 12.52
C TYR A 97 26.01 -8.13 13.80
N VAL A 98 25.19 -9.17 13.96
CA VAL A 98 25.28 -10.09 15.10
C VAL A 98 25.83 -11.45 14.66
N ARG A 99 25.13 -12.12 13.74
CA ARG A 99 25.50 -13.46 13.22
C ARG A 99 24.69 -13.82 11.97
N LYS A 100 25.01 -14.95 11.34
CA LYS A 100 24.17 -15.54 10.29
C LYS A 100 22.92 -16.21 10.88
N ALA A 101 21.82 -16.15 10.14
CA ALA A 101 20.61 -16.89 10.45
C ALA A 101 20.84 -18.40 10.27
N ILE A 102 20.23 -19.22 11.13
CA ILE A 102 20.38 -20.68 11.07
C ILE A 102 19.36 -21.30 10.09
N LYS A 103 18.15 -20.73 10.04
CA LYS A 103 17.07 -21.22 9.18
C LYS A 103 17.13 -20.55 7.80
N PRO A 104 16.75 -21.25 6.72
CA PRO A 104 16.57 -20.61 5.41
C PRO A 104 15.47 -19.53 5.47
N ARG A 105 15.46 -18.64 4.48
CA ARG A 105 14.40 -17.62 4.35
C ARG A 105 13.09 -18.29 3.95
N ASN A 106 11.96 -17.73 4.41
CA ASN A 106 10.63 -18.16 3.99
C ASN A 106 10.05 -17.19 2.92
N GLN A 107 10.83 -16.94 1.87
CA GLN A 107 10.49 -16.03 0.76
C GLN A 107 11.02 -16.60 -0.56
N PRO A 108 10.31 -16.41 -1.70
CA PRO A 108 10.75 -16.93 -3.00
C PRO A 108 11.71 -15.98 -3.75
N PHE A 109 11.92 -14.79 -3.19
CA PHE A 109 12.56 -13.68 -3.90
C PHE A 109 14.07 -13.66 -3.76
N THR A 110 14.72 -13.37 -4.88
CA THR A 110 16.17 -13.17 -4.97
C THR A 110 16.50 -11.74 -5.36
N PHE A 111 17.65 -11.28 -4.87
CA PHE A 111 18.25 -9.98 -5.18
C PHE A 111 19.69 -10.18 -5.66
N LYS A 112 19.87 -10.98 -6.73
CA LYS A 112 21.20 -11.24 -7.30
C LYS A 112 21.78 -9.95 -7.85
N GLU A 113 23.07 -9.70 -7.64
CA GLU A 113 23.74 -8.46 -8.07
C GLU A 113 23.70 -8.25 -9.60
N ASP A 114 23.69 -9.33 -10.38
CA ASP A 114 23.52 -9.35 -11.84
C ASP A 114 22.05 -9.57 -12.29
N GLY A 115 21.13 -9.69 -11.32
CA GLY A 115 19.70 -9.85 -11.51
C GLY A 115 19.01 -8.60 -12.07
N PHE A 116 17.73 -8.75 -12.42
CA PHE A 116 16.93 -7.68 -13.00
C PHE A 116 16.81 -6.51 -12.01
N TYR A 117 16.34 -6.76 -10.78
CA TYR A 117 16.07 -5.66 -9.86
C TYR A 117 17.34 -4.86 -9.49
N LYS A 118 18.42 -5.54 -9.12
CA LYS A 118 19.65 -4.88 -8.66
C LYS A 118 20.32 -4.07 -9.78
N THR A 119 20.35 -4.60 -11.00
CA THR A 119 20.92 -3.86 -12.14
C THR A 119 20.00 -2.73 -12.61
N LEU A 120 18.67 -2.88 -12.53
CA LEU A 120 17.72 -1.79 -12.76
C LEU A 120 17.87 -0.66 -11.73
N LYS A 121 17.99 -1.01 -10.44
CA LYS A 121 18.21 -0.08 -9.33
C LYS A 121 19.41 0.83 -9.60
N LEU A 122 20.54 0.28 -10.03
CA LEU A 122 21.72 1.06 -10.40
C LEU A 122 21.45 2.04 -11.54
N LYS A 123 20.83 1.56 -12.65
CA LYS A 123 20.48 2.43 -13.78
C LYS A 123 19.52 3.56 -13.38
N VAL A 124 18.56 3.26 -12.51
CA VAL A 124 17.60 4.24 -11.99
C VAL A 124 18.32 5.29 -11.15
N MET A 125 19.27 4.90 -10.30
CA MET A 125 20.06 5.86 -9.52
C MET A 125 20.89 6.79 -10.39
N ASP A 126 21.49 6.28 -11.47
CA ASP A 126 22.23 7.11 -12.42
C ASP A 126 21.28 8.13 -13.09
N GLN A 127 20.11 7.67 -13.52
CA GLN A 127 19.09 8.53 -14.11
C GLN A 127 18.53 9.56 -13.12
N MET A 128 18.45 9.23 -11.83
CA MET A 128 17.97 10.14 -10.79
C MET A 128 18.82 11.41 -10.68
N ALA A 129 20.12 11.33 -10.98
CA ALA A 129 21.01 12.49 -10.98
C ALA A 129 20.65 13.53 -12.05
N LEU A 130 19.93 13.12 -13.10
CA LEU A 130 19.53 13.97 -14.23
C LEU A 130 18.13 14.58 -14.06
N ILE A 131 17.35 14.12 -13.08
CA ILE A 131 16.00 14.65 -12.83
C ILE A 131 16.07 16.05 -12.20
N PRO A 132 15.22 17.00 -12.62
CA PRO A 132 15.11 18.30 -11.97
C PRO A 132 14.83 18.16 -10.46
N LYS A 133 15.70 18.75 -9.62
CA LYS A 133 15.68 18.60 -8.16
C LYS A 133 14.38 19.07 -7.50
N ASP A 134 13.65 19.96 -8.14
CA ASP A 134 12.42 20.56 -7.63
C ASP A 134 11.14 19.88 -8.15
N VAL A 135 11.27 18.81 -8.95
CA VAL A 135 10.11 18.15 -9.58
C VAL A 135 9.07 17.66 -8.58
N ARG A 136 9.53 17.25 -7.38
CA ARG A 136 8.68 16.79 -6.26
C ARG A 136 7.69 17.86 -5.79
N LYS A 137 7.99 19.15 -5.99
CA LYS A 137 7.07 20.25 -5.65
C LYS A 137 5.74 20.17 -6.40
N LYS A 138 5.69 19.45 -7.53
CA LYS A 138 4.44 19.21 -8.27
C LYS A 138 3.47 18.35 -7.46
N SER A 139 3.98 17.31 -6.80
CA SER A 139 3.21 16.44 -5.91
C SER A 139 2.72 17.21 -4.69
N ASP A 140 3.60 18.01 -4.07
CA ASP A 140 3.23 18.87 -2.94
C ASP A 140 2.13 19.84 -3.34
N PHE A 141 2.28 20.55 -4.47
CA PHE A 141 1.30 21.52 -4.96
C PHE A 141 -0.07 20.90 -5.21
N ILE A 142 -0.13 19.73 -5.87
CA ILE A 142 -1.39 19.03 -6.14
C ILE A 142 -2.05 18.59 -4.83
N THR A 143 -1.26 18.01 -3.92
CA THR A 143 -1.76 17.51 -2.63
C THR A 143 -2.32 18.66 -1.78
N ASP A 144 -1.59 19.76 -1.68
CA ASP A 144 -1.99 20.93 -0.89
C ASP A 144 -3.21 21.65 -1.52
N SER A 145 -3.28 21.71 -2.85
CA SER A 145 -4.44 22.26 -3.56
C SER A 145 -5.70 21.42 -3.34
N LEU A 146 -5.58 20.09 -3.35
CA LEU A 146 -6.69 19.18 -3.04
C LEU A 146 -7.11 19.26 -1.57
N LEU A 147 -6.16 19.44 -0.65
CA LEU A 147 -6.46 19.67 0.76
C LEU A 147 -7.24 20.98 0.95
N LEU A 148 -6.81 22.08 0.30
CA LEU A 148 -7.54 23.33 0.32
C LEU A 148 -8.94 23.19 -0.29
N ALA A 149 -9.05 22.46 -1.42
CA ALA A 149 -10.34 22.19 -2.04
C ALA A 149 -11.25 21.40 -1.09
N LEU A 150 -10.75 20.40 -0.37
CA LEU A 150 -11.52 19.65 0.63
C LEU A 150 -12.02 20.56 1.76
N ILE A 151 -11.14 21.44 2.28
CA ILE A 151 -11.49 22.40 3.35
C ILE A 151 -12.64 23.31 2.90
N ILE A 152 -12.68 23.72 1.63
CA ILE A 152 -13.76 24.57 1.08
C ILE A 152 -15.02 23.74 0.79
N LEU A 153 -14.87 22.62 0.11
CA LEU A 153 -15.98 21.81 -0.40
C LEU A 153 -16.74 21.10 0.71
N ALA A 154 -16.06 20.65 1.77
CA ALA A 154 -16.71 19.92 2.86
C ALA A 154 -17.91 20.70 3.45
N PRO A 155 -17.75 21.93 3.99
CA PRO A 155 -18.89 22.70 4.49
C PRO A 155 -19.80 23.21 3.37
N LEU A 156 -19.27 23.49 2.18
CA LEU A 156 -20.07 23.90 1.03
C LEU A 156 -21.06 22.80 0.62
N SER A 157 -20.68 21.53 0.76
CA SER A 157 -21.57 20.41 0.48
C SER A 157 -22.80 20.44 1.39
N CYS A 158 -22.62 20.61 2.70
CA CYS A 158 -23.71 20.78 3.66
C CYS A 158 -24.56 22.02 3.33
N TRP A 159 -23.93 23.15 3.06
CA TRP A 159 -24.64 24.36 2.67
C TRP A 159 -25.47 24.14 1.40
N GLY A 160 -24.92 23.44 0.41
CA GLY A 160 -25.61 23.12 -0.85
C GLY A 160 -26.95 22.42 -0.64
N TRP A 161 -27.03 21.49 0.33
CA TRP A 161 -28.28 20.81 0.70
C TRP A 161 -29.32 21.74 1.32
N THR A 162 -28.91 22.86 1.93
CA THR A 162 -29.85 23.89 2.41
C THR A 162 -30.42 24.75 1.29
N GLN A 163 -29.79 24.75 0.12
CA GLN A 163 -30.18 25.58 -1.02
C GLN A 163 -30.99 24.79 -2.05
N SER A 164 -30.50 23.62 -2.47
CA SER A 164 -31.14 22.79 -3.49
C SER A 164 -30.61 21.36 -3.46
N PHE A 165 -31.48 20.40 -3.75
CA PHE A 165 -31.12 18.99 -3.89
C PHE A 165 -29.99 18.78 -4.92
N VAL A 166 -30.08 19.43 -6.09
CA VAL A 166 -29.10 19.25 -7.18
C VAL A 166 -27.73 19.80 -6.78
N ILE A 167 -27.70 20.96 -6.12
CA ILE A 167 -26.46 21.58 -5.63
C ILE A 167 -25.84 20.72 -4.53
N GLY A 168 -26.64 20.29 -3.56
CA GLY A 168 -26.21 19.41 -2.48
C GLY A 168 -25.58 18.12 -2.99
N VAL A 169 -26.28 17.38 -3.85
CA VAL A 169 -25.78 16.13 -4.45
C VAL A 169 -24.47 16.38 -5.20
N THR A 170 -24.42 17.39 -6.07
CA THR A 170 -23.22 17.70 -6.89
C THR A 170 -22.00 17.98 -6.00
N LEU A 171 -22.16 18.81 -4.98
CA LEU A 171 -21.07 19.17 -4.08
C LEU A 171 -20.63 18.02 -3.17
N THR A 172 -21.54 17.15 -2.75
CA THR A 172 -21.20 15.93 -2.00
C THR A 172 -20.36 14.97 -2.85
N PHE A 173 -20.76 14.72 -4.10
CA PHE A 173 -19.96 13.91 -5.02
C PHE A 173 -18.57 14.51 -5.27
N LEU A 174 -18.50 15.83 -5.50
CA LEU A 174 -17.23 16.51 -5.69
C LEU A 174 -16.34 16.44 -4.43
N THR A 175 -16.93 16.58 -3.25
CA THR A 175 -16.22 16.44 -1.96
C THR A 175 -15.63 15.04 -1.80
N GLY A 176 -16.43 13.99 -2.05
CA GLY A 176 -15.95 12.60 -2.00
C GLY A 176 -14.86 12.32 -3.04
N PHE A 177 -15.00 12.85 -4.26
CA PHE A 177 -13.98 12.73 -5.30
C PHE A 177 -12.66 13.40 -4.90
N VAL A 178 -12.71 14.60 -4.31
CA VAL A 178 -11.53 15.33 -3.82
C VAL A 178 -10.90 14.59 -2.64
N LEU A 179 -11.70 14.12 -1.68
CA LEU A 179 -11.20 13.34 -0.54
C LEU A 179 -10.50 12.06 -1.00
N SER A 180 -11.10 11.29 -1.92
CA SER A 180 -10.48 10.10 -2.50
C SER A 180 -9.17 10.43 -3.19
N SER A 181 -9.14 11.48 -4.01
CA SER A 181 -7.93 11.90 -4.74
C SER A 181 -6.81 12.36 -3.81
N LEU A 182 -7.17 13.07 -2.74
CA LEU A 182 -6.26 13.58 -1.72
C LEU A 182 -5.64 12.44 -0.90
N VAL A 183 -6.43 11.43 -0.54
CA VAL A 183 -5.97 10.25 0.18
C VAL A 183 -5.05 9.39 -0.69
N THR A 184 -5.34 9.24 -1.99
CA THR A 184 -4.41 8.62 -2.94
C THR A 184 -3.10 9.40 -3.05
N CYS A 185 -3.14 10.74 -3.01
CA CYS A 185 -1.90 11.53 -2.94
C CYS A 185 -1.13 11.25 -1.64
N ALA A 186 -1.82 11.12 -0.51
CA ALA A 186 -1.20 10.84 0.79
C ALA A 186 -0.43 9.50 0.82
N HIS A 187 -0.83 8.53 -0.01
CA HIS A 187 -0.12 7.26 -0.18
C HIS A 187 1.35 7.44 -0.62
N ASN A 188 1.64 8.37 -1.53
CA ASN A 188 3.01 8.74 -1.93
C ASN A 188 3.89 9.14 -0.73
N TYR A 189 3.29 9.75 0.29
CA TYR A 189 4.03 10.32 1.41
C TYR A 189 4.30 9.33 2.54
N PHE A 190 3.44 8.32 2.73
CA PHE A 190 3.69 7.35 3.81
C PHE A 190 4.78 6.33 3.45
N HIS A 191 5.08 6.10 2.18
CA HIS A 191 6.23 5.28 1.75
C HIS A 191 7.58 5.98 2.00
N ARG A 192 7.56 7.29 2.22
CA ARG A 192 8.75 8.12 2.44
C ARG A 192 9.04 8.28 3.93
N GLY A 193 10.18 8.93 4.22
CA GLY A 193 10.49 9.40 5.56
C GLY A 193 9.38 10.28 6.14
N ASP A 194 9.24 10.25 7.46
CA ASP A 194 8.14 10.91 8.18
C ASP A 194 7.96 12.38 7.76
N ASN A 195 6.72 12.74 7.45
CA ASN A 195 6.33 14.06 7.00
C ASN A 195 4.86 14.29 7.34
N TRP A 196 4.42 15.55 7.40
CA TRP A 196 3.06 15.85 7.83
C TRP A 196 1.97 15.40 6.83
N ARG A 197 2.29 15.26 5.53
CA ARG A 197 1.31 14.87 4.50
C ARG A 197 0.89 13.41 4.62
N MET A 198 1.66 12.56 5.31
CA MET A 198 1.22 11.19 5.59
C MET A 198 -0.05 11.14 6.45
N TYR A 199 -0.27 12.14 7.33
CA TYR A 199 -1.47 12.21 8.18
C TYR A 199 -2.74 12.51 7.39
N ILE A 200 -2.63 13.05 6.17
CA ILE A 200 -3.78 13.27 5.27
C ILE A 200 -4.49 11.95 4.97
N PHE A 201 -3.74 10.84 4.94
CA PHE A 201 -4.29 9.50 4.72
C PHE A 201 -5.36 9.14 5.77
N ASN A 202 -5.24 9.67 7.00
CA ASN A 202 -6.20 9.43 8.07
C ASN A 202 -7.53 10.18 7.89
N LEU A 203 -7.62 11.18 7.00
CA LEU A 203 -8.88 11.91 6.77
C LEU A 203 -10.02 11.01 6.27
N ALA A 204 -9.69 9.91 5.58
CA ALA A 204 -10.67 8.90 5.15
C ALA A 204 -10.93 7.78 6.17
N GLY A 205 -10.51 7.95 7.44
CA GLY A 205 -10.75 6.95 8.47
C GLY A 205 -9.70 5.83 8.55
N MET A 206 -8.68 5.88 7.70
CA MET A 206 -7.60 4.88 7.67
C MET A 206 -6.46 5.26 8.63
N SER A 207 -5.58 4.31 8.93
CA SER A 207 -4.37 4.54 9.73
C SER A 207 -3.14 4.41 8.85
N PHE A 208 -2.41 5.50 8.62
CA PHE A 208 -1.18 5.43 7.82
C PHE A 208 -0.13 4.48 8.45
N ASN A 209 -0.13 4.30 9.78
CA ASN A 209 0.77 3.36 10.47
C ASN A 209 0.46 1.91 10.09
N ASP A 210 -0.82 1.55 10.07
CA ASP A 210 -1.27 0.21 9.67
C ASP A 210 -1.09 0.03 8.16
N TRP A 211 -1.33 1.07 7.36
CA TRP A 211 -1.11 1.03 5.91
C TRP A 211 0.36 0.95 5.52
N ARG A 212 1.29 1.51 6.29
CA ARG A 212 2.72 1.21 6.11
C ARG A 212 3.00 -0.29 6.26
N VAL A 213 2.27 -0.99 7.12
CA VAL A 213 2.43 -2.44 7.28
C VAL A 213 1.68 -3.21 6.19
N SER A 214 0.38 -2.98 6.02
CA SER A 214 -0.44 -3.73 5.05
C SER A 214 -0.03 -3.46 3.62
N HIS A 215 0.18 -2.19 3.28
CA HIS A 215 0.45 -1.79 1.92
C HIS A 215 1.96 -1.80 1.65
N SER A 216 2.74 -1.00 2.38
CA SER A 216 4.18 -0.88 2.06
C SER A 216 5.01 -2.13 2.43
N MET A 217 4.76 -2.77 3.57
CA MET A 217 5.56 -3.94 4.00
C MET A 217 4.99 -5.28 3.55
N SER A 218 3.68 -5.36 3.29
CA SER A 218 3.05 -6.62 2.85
C SER A 218 2.74 -6.59 1.36
N HIS A 219 1.89 -5.69 0.88
CA HIS A 219 1.51 -5.64 -0.54
C HIS A 219 2.68 -5.30 -1.46
N HIS A 220 3.45 -4.24 -1.21
CA HIS A 220 4.57 -3.86 -2.09
C HIS A 220 5.70 -4.91 -2.10
N LEU A 221 6.03 -5.48 -0.94
CA LEU A 221 7.14 -6.44 -0.85
C LEU A 221 6.77 -7.83 -1.38
N HIS A 222 5.49 -8.21 -1.27
CA HIS A 222 5.03 -9.56 -1.55
C HIS A 222 3.78 -9.59 -2.45
N THR A 223 3.70 -8.66 -3.40
CA THR A 223 2.51 -8.36 -4.21
C THR A 223 1.83 -9.60 -4.74
N ASN A 224 0.55 -9.72 -4.40
CA ASN A 224 -0.35 -10.81 -4.75
C ASN A 224 0.09 -12.23 -4.37
N THR A 225 1.14 -12.42 -3.57
CA THR A 225 1.49 -13.74 -3.02
C THR A 225 0.63 -14.08 -1.80
N ALA A 226 0.78 -15.29 -1.24
CA ALA A 226 0.15 -15.62 0.03
C ALA A 226 0.50 -14.65 1.18
N GLN A 227 1.67 -13.97 1.14
CA GLN A 227 2.11 -13.03 2.16
C GLN A 227 1.46 -11.64 2.05
N ASP A 228 0.75 -11.35 0.95
CA ASP A 228 0.01 -10.11 0.77
C ASP A 228 -1.30 -10.13 1.57
N ILE A 229 -1.33 -9.40 2.69
CA ILE A 229 -2.51 -9.33 3.56
C ILE A 229 -3.68 -8.63 2.88
N GLU A 230 -3.45 -7.70 1.95
CA GLU A 230 -4.52 -6.91 1.33
C GLU A 230 -5.44 -7.79 0.49
N LEU A 231 -4.91 -8.88 -0.09
CA LEU A 231 -5.71 -9.91 -0.75
C LEU A 231 -6.72 -10.59 0.19
N SER A 232 -6.45 -10.64 1.49
CA SER A 232 -7.29 -11.31 2.49
C SER A 232 -8.16 -10.35 3.31
N MET A 233 -7.89 -9.04 3.27
CA MET A 233 -8.57 -8.06 4.12
C MET A 233 -10.05 -7.91 3.81
N ILE A 234 -10.44 -8.16 2.56
CA ILE A 234 -11.83 -8.07 2.10
C ILE A 234 -12.48 -9.44 1.89
N GLU A 235 -11.79 -10.52 2.25
CA GLU A 235 -12.38 -11.85 2.30
C GLU A 235 -13.35 -11.96 3.51
N PRO A 236 -14.45 -12.72 3.40
CA PRO A 236 -14.82 -13.54 2.25
C PRO A 236 -15.44 -12.73 1.10
N PHE A 237 -15.89 -11.48 1.31
CA PHE A 237 -16.71 -10.72 0.35
C PHE A 237 -16.11 -10.64 -1.07
N LEU A 238 -14.82 -10.33 -1.18
CA LEU A 238 -14.11 -10.39 -2.46
C LEU A 238 -12.90 -11.29 -2.29
N GLN A 239 -12.81 -12.30 -3.16
CA GLN A 239 -11.71 -13.26 -3.18
C GLN A 239 -10.96 -13.07 -4.49
N PHE A 240 -9.71 -12.60 -4.43
CA PHE A 240 -8.89 -12.43 -5.64
C PHE A 240 -8.13 -13.70 -5.99
N ILE A 241 -7.77 -14.51 -5.00
CA ILE A 241 -7.05 -15.77 -5.21
C ILE A 241 -7.93 -16.76 -6.01
N PRO A 242 -7.38 -17.40 -7.06
CA PRO A 242 -8.06 -18.42 -7.86
C PRO A 242 -8.18 -19.76 -7.10
N TYR A 243 -8.86 -19.78 -5.96
CA TYR A 243 -9.13 -21.03 -5.23
C TYR A 243 -9.93 -22.00 -6.11
N LYS A 244 -9.55 -23.28 -6.12
CA LYS A 244 -10.28 -24.33 -6.86
C LYS A 244 -11.74 -24.46 -6.43
N ASP A 245 -12.00 -24.33 -5.13
CA ASP A 245 -13.32 -24.53 -4.52
C ASP A 245 -14.04 -23.21 -4.23
N LYS A 246 -13.85 -22.20 -5.09
CA LYS A 246 -14.43 -20.87 -4.91
C LYS A 246 -15.97 -20.93 -5.00
N PRO A 247 -16.72 -20.48 -3.97
CA PRO A 247 -18.17 -20.54 -4.01
C PRO A 247 -18.73 -19.63 -5.10
N ILE A 248 -19.91 -19.96 -5.64
CA ILE A 248 -20.54 -19.25 -6.77
C ILE A 248 -20.66 -17.75 -6.51
N TRP A 249 -21.06 -17.34 -5.29
CA TRP A 249 -21.16 -15.92 -4.95
C TRP A 249 -19.81 -15.20 -5.03
N ALA A 250 -18.68 -15.85 -4.69
CA ALA A 250 -17.35 -15.24 -4.80
C ALA A 250 -16.88 -15.15 -6.26
N GLN A 251 -17.33 -16.08 -7.13
CA GLN A 251 -17.13 -15.98 -8.58
C GLN A 251 -17.94 -14.83 -9.19
N MET A 252 -19.06 -14.46 -8.56
CA MET A 252 -19.92 -13.34 -8.95
C MET A 252 -19.43 -11.97 -8.43
N GLY A 253 -18.20 -11.86 -7.91
CA GLY A 253 -17.63 -10.63 -7.34
C GLY A 253 -17.83 -9.38 -8.21
N ALA A 254 -17.72 -9.53 -9.53
CA ALA A 254 -17.92 -8.45 -10.50
C ALA A 254 -19.29 -7.74 -10.40
N PHE A 255 -20.34 -8.43 -9.90
CA PHE A 255 -21.69 -7.86 -9.81
C PHE A 255 -21.92 -7.00 -8.57
N TYR A 256 -21.15 -7.20 -7.49
CA TYR A 256 -21.38 -6.53 -6.21
C TYR A 256 -20.13 -5.86 -5.63
N TYR A 257 -18.97 -5.96 -6.29
CA TYR A 257 -17.78 -5.23 -5.86
C TYR A 257 -18.01 -3.72 -5.67
N PRO A 258 -18.82 -2.99 -6.47
CA PRO A 258 -19.01 -1.56 -6.24
C PRO A 258 -19.66 -1.27 -4.88
N LEU A 259 -20.53 -2.16 -4.40
CA LEU A 259 -21.15 -2.05 -3.09
C LEU A 259 -20.16 -2.35 -1.95
N VAL A 260 -19.30 -3.36 -2.14
CA VAL A 260 -18.24 -3.69 -1.17
C VAL A 260 -17.26 -2.52 -1.05
N TYR A 261 -16.81 -1.97 -2.18
CA TYR A 261 -15.93 -0.80 -2.19
C TYR A 261 -16.63 0.43 -1.61
N ALA A 262 -17.91 0.67 -1.92
CA ALA A 262 -18.64 1.82 -1.38
C ALA A 262 -18.69 1.87 0.16
N THR A 263 -18.50 0.73 0.83
CA THR A 263 -18.52 0.61 2.30
C THR A 263 -17.15 0.28 2.89
N SER A 264 -16.09 0.13 2.08
CA SER A 264 -14.80 -0.37 2.55
C SER A 264 -14.08 0.62 3.48
N LEU A 265 -14.05 1.91 3.14
CA LEU A 265 -13.43 2.94 4.00
C LEU A 265 -14.13 3.03 5.37
N LEU A 266 -15.47 2.95 5.40
CA LEU A 266 -16.24 2.90 6.64
C LEU A 266 -15.90 1.66 7.46
N SER A 267 -15.79 0.51 6.80
CA SER A 267 -15.44 -0.76 7.45
C SER A 267 -14.01 -0.71 8.02
N ILE A 268 -13.05 -0.17 7.27
CA ILE A 268 -11.66 0.02 7.71
C ILE A 268 -11.60 0.98 8.89
N MET A 269 -12.33 2.10 8.85
CA MET A 269 -12.39 3.05 9.95
C MET A 269 -12.98 2.44 11.22
N GLY A 270 -14.11 1.73 11.09
CA GLY A 270 -14.73 1.03 12.21
C GLY A 270 -13.80 -0.02 12.79
N HIS A 271 -13.14 -0.80 11.95
CA HIS A 271 -12.17 -1.81 12.34
C HIS A 271 -10.97 -1.19 13.10
N GLU A 272 -10.37 -0.12 12.57
CA GLU A 272 -9.29 0.60 13.22
C GLU A 272 -9.67 1.10 14.61
N LEU A 273 -10.85 1.70 14.75
CA LEU A 273 -11.36 2.23 16.01
C LEU A 273 -11.64 1.11 17.02
N ILE A 274 -12.29 0.02 16.60
CA ILE A 274 -12.62 -1.13 17.46
C ILE A 274 -11.32 -1.78 17.96
N LEU A 275 -10.37 -2.06 17.07
CA LEU A 275 -9.13 -2.72 17.48
C LEU A 275 -8.30 -1.82 18.41
N SER A 276 -8.28 -0.52 18.16
CA SER A 276 -7.57 0.44 19.03
C SER A 276 -8.25 0.60 20.39
N ALA A 277 -9.59 0.60 20.44
CA ALA A 277 -10.36 0.73 21.68
C ALA A 277 -10.31 -0.55 22.54
N THR A 278 -10.14 -1.71 21.91
CA THR A 278 -10.06 -3.03 22.58
C THR A 278 -8.63 -3.46 22.91
N ASN A 279 -7.63 -2.61 22.65
CA ASN A 279 -6.21 -2.91 22.84
C ASN A 279 -5.75 -4.19 22.12
N HIS A 280 -6.32 -4.46 20.95
CA HIS A 280 -6.04 -5.67 20.20
C HIS A 280 -4.58 -5.69 19.74
N GLU A 281 -3.82 -6.72 20.17
CA GLU A 281 -2.40 -6.89 19.87
C GLU A 281 -1.56 -5.62 20.14
N GLY A 282 -1.91 -4.86 21.19
CA GLY A 282 -1.17 -3.67 21.62
C GLY A 282 -1.48 -2.39 20.83
N LYS A 283 -2.50 -2.39 19.96
CA LYS A 283 -3.01 -1.14 19.36
C LYS A 283 -3.59 -0.22 20.43
N THR A 284 -3.42 1.09 20.27
CA THR A 284 -3.93 2.08 21.22
C THR A 284 -4.66 3.20 20.50
N LEU A 285 -5.76 3.69 21.09
CA LEU A 285 -6.34 4.96 20.67
C LEU A 285 -5.31 6.09 20.81
N SER A 286 -5.21 6.92 19.78
CA SER A 286 -4.31 8.06 19.72
C SER A 286 -5.01 9.27 19.11
N TRP A 287 -4.40 10.43 19.18
CA TRP A 287 -4.91 11.64 18.53
C TRP A 287 -5.10 11.45 17.01
N ARG A 288 -4.39 10.51 16.38
CA ARG A 288 -4.49 10.21 14.94
C ARG A 288 -5.86 9.59 14.59
N ASN A 289 -6.50 8.93 15.56
CA ASN A 289 -7.85 8.40 15.41
C ASN A 289 -8.92 9.51 15.45
N LEU A 290 -8.56 10.73 15.86
CA LEU A 290 -9.45 11.90 15.84
C LEU A 290 -9.41 12.67 14.51
N ILE A 291 -8.37 12.47 13.68
CA ILE A 291 -8.20 13.16 12.39
C ILE A 291 -9.42 13.02 11.47
N PRO A 292 -10.03 11.83 11.27
CA PRO A 292 -11.18 11.70 10.36
C PRO A 292 -12.35 12.59 10.77
N PHE A 293 -12.54 12.80 12.08
CA PHE A 293 -13.63 13.58 12.65
C PHE A 293 -13.45 15.10 12.48
N SER A 294 -12.27 15.56 12.04
CA SER A 294 -12.05 16.97 11.69
C SER A 294 -12.94 17.41 10.51
N ILE A 295 -13.22 16.52 9.55
CA ILE A 295 -14.09 16.81 8.41
C ILE A 295 -15.55 17.06 8.86
N PRO A 296 -16.25 16.13 9.53
CA PRO A 296 -17.63 16.36 9.94
C PRO A 296 -17.76 17.49 10.98
N ALA A 297 -16.74 17.72 11.81
CA ALA A 297 -16.71 18.89 12.70
C ALA A 297 -16.68 20.21 11.89
N TRP A 298 -15.82 20.29 10.88
CA TRP A 298 -15.74 21.45 10.00
C TRP A 298 -17.01 21.66 9.16
N MET A 299 -17.56 20.56 8.62
CA MET A 299 -18.86 20.57 7.93
C MET A 299 -19.98 21.09 8.82
N TYR A 300 -20.02 20.70 10.10
CA TYR A 300 -21.04 21.15 11.04
C TYR A 300 -20.92 22.63 11.37
N LEU A 301 -19.71 23.10 11.66
CA LEU A 301 -19.45 24.49 12.06
C LEU A 301 -19.82 25.51 10.97
N MET A 302 -19.61 25.14 9.70
CA MET A 302 -19.72 26.08 8.58
C MET A 302 -20.82 25.76 7.57
N GLY A 303 -21.43 24.57 7.66
CA GLY A 303 -22.32 24.03 6.61
C GLY A 303 -23.82 24.17 6.86
N GLY A 304 -24.25 24.57 8.05
CA GLY A 304 -25.66 24.89 8.33
C GLY A 304 -26.66 23.72 8.40
N LEU A 305 -26.20 22.47 8.27
CA LEU A 305 -27.06 21.28 8.47
C LEU A 305 -27.15 20.88 9.96
N PRO A 306 -28.28 20.32 10.41
CA PRO A 306 -28.38 19.65 11.71
C PRO A 306 -27.33 18.54 11.84
N LEU A 307 -26.86 18.31 13.07
CA LEU A 307 -25.77 17.37 13.36
C LEU A 307 -25.97 15.97 12.74
N THR A 308 -27.19 15.42 12.83
CA THR A 308 -27.51 14.10 12.28
C THR A 308 -27.35 14.05 10.76
N LEU A 309 -27.86 15.04 10.03
CA LEU A 309 -27.75 15.09 8.57
C LEU A 309 -26.31 15.36 8.12
N ASN A 310 -25.60 16.23 8.85
CA ASN A 310 -24.18 16.49 8.63
C ASN A 310 -23.34 15.21 8.73
N TYR A 311 -23.57 14.41 9.77
CA TYR A 311 -22.85 13.15 9.97
C TYR A 311 -23.15 12.15 8.86
N LEU A 312 -24.43 11.97 8.50
CA LEU A 312 -24.81 11.11 7.37
C LEU A 312 -24.15 11.55 6.06
N LEU A 313 -24.07 12.86 5.82
CA LEU A 313 -23.45 13.38 4.62
C LEU A 313 -21.95 13.11 4.56
N TRP A 314 -21.24 13.27 5.69
CA TRP A 314 -19.83 12.91 5.79
C TRP A 314 -19.60 11.44 5.44
N LEU A 315 -20.44 10.52 5.95
CA LEU A 315 -20.33 9.09 5.61
C LEU A 315 -20.48 8.84 4.10
N VAL A 316 -21.33 9.60 3.40
CA VAL A 316 -21.47 9.50 1.93
C VAL A 316 -20.21 9.98 1.21
N THR A 317 -19.48 10.95 1.75
CA THR A 317 -18.20 11.39 1.15
C THR A 317 -17.08 10.36 1.27
N LEU A 318 -17.22 9.36 2.16
CA LEU A 318 -16.25 8.27 2.37
C LEU A 318 -16.43 7.10 1.40
N VAL A 319 -17.18 7.26 0.31
CA VAL A 319 -17.28 6.25 -0.75
C VAL A 319 -16.01 6.35 -1.62
N PRO A 320 -15.12 5.34 -1.62
CA PRO A 320 -13.88 5.37 -2.40
C PRO A 320 -14.17 5.32 -3.90
N ALA A 321 -13.30 5.94 -4.69
CA ALA A 321 -13.41 5.99 -6.15
C ALA A 321 -12.24 5.31 -6.88
N THR A 322 -11.48 4.45 -6.21
CA THR A 322 -10.22 3.88 -6.73
C THR A 322 -9.98 2.44 -6.24
N GLY A 323 -9.55 1.56 -7.15
CA GLY A 323 -9.11 0.18 -6.89
C GLY A 323 -8.39 -0.38 -8.13
N HIS A 324 -7.37 -1.25 -7.95
CA HIS A 324 -6.38 -1.57 -9.00
C HIS A 324 -6.05 -3.06 -9.15
N HIS A 325 -7.05 -3.92 -9.21
CA HIS A 325 -6.85 -5.34 -9.56
C HIS A 325 -7.21 -5.59 -11.03
N ASN A 326 -6.42 -6.42 -11.70
CA ASN A 326 -6.62 -6.82 -13.09
C ASN A 326 -6.45 -8.35 -13.19
N HIS A 327 -7.27 -9.04 -14.00
CA HIS A 327 -7.20 -10.50 -14.18
C HIS A 327 -5.87 -11.00 -14.76
N ARG A 328 -5.06 -10.12 -15.33
CA ARG A 328 -3.73 -10.46 -15.88
C ARG A 328 -2.62 -10.44 -14.84
N ASN A 329 -2.88 -9.90 -13.65
CA ASN A 329 -1.91 -9.93 -12.57
C ASN A 329 -1.69 -11.38 -12.14
N PHE A 330 -0.44 -11.72 -11.85
CA PHE A 330 -0.13 -12.91 -11.07
C PHE A 330 -0.82 -12.85 -9.70
N PHE A 331 -1.42 -13.97 -9.28
CA PHE A 331 -1.91 -14.17 -7.91
C PHE A 331 -1.41 -15.51 -7.34
N GLU A 332 -1.31 -15.59 -6.01
CA GLU A 332 -1.15 -16.85 -5.29
C GLU A 332 -2.16 -17.89 -5.79
N GLY A 333 -1.69 -19.04 -6.25
CA GLY A 333 -2.48 -20.02 -6.99
C GLY A 333 -2.03 -20.20 -8.44
N ASP A 334 -1.43 -19.17 -9.03
CA ASP A 334 -0.84 -19.21 -10.37
C ASP A 334 0.53 -19.89 -10.37
N VAL A 335 0.99 -20.28 -11.55
CA VAL A 335 2.30 -20.90 -11.74
C VAL A 335 3.35 -19.79 -11.89
N PRO A 336 4.33 -19.66 -10.97
CA PRO A 336 5.39 -18.66 -11.09
C PRO A 336 6.35 -19.00 -12.23
N ARG A 337 7.12 -18.02 -12.70
CA ARG A 337 8.13 -18.21 -13.75
C ARG A 337 9.23 -19.20 -13.37
N ASP A 338 9.61 -19.20 -12.10
CA ASP A 338 10.65 -20.04 -11.52
C ASP A 338 10.34 -20.25 -10.03
N GLU A 339 10.99 -21.22 -9.40
CA GLU A 339 10.96 -21.47 -7.96
C GLU A 339 11.64 -20.35 -7.17
N ASN A 340 12.75 -19.81 -7.70
CA ASN A 340 13.47 -18.67 -7.12
C ASN A 340 13.46 -17.51 -8.10
N ILE A 341 12.57 -16.54 -7.88
CA ILE A 341 12.31 -15.47 -8.85
C ILE A 341 13.07 -14.19 -8.46
N ASP A 342 13.52 -13.43 -9.47
CA ASP A 342 13.98 -12.06 -9.23
C ASP A 342 12.79 -11.21 -8.76
N TRP A 343 12.96 -10.51 -7.64
CA TRP A 343 11.88 -9.73 -7.05
C TRP A 343 11.27 -8.72 -8.02
N GLY A 344 12.09 -8.04 -8.82
CA GLY A 344 11.61 -7.02 -9.76
C GLY A 344 10.82 -7.61 -10.92
N ILE A 345 11.18 -8.82 -11.38
CA ILE A 345 10.40 -9.54 -12.40
C ILE A 345 9.04 -9.94 -11.84
N HIS A 346 8.99 -10.46 -10.61
CA HIS A 346 7.72 -10.81 -9.95
C HIS A 346 6.79 -9.60 -9.83
N GLN A 347 7.34 -8.43 -9.44
CA GLN A 347 6.55 -7.20 -9.37
C GLN A 347 5.87 -6.89 -10.71
N LEU A 348 6.59 -7.01 -11.83
CA LEU A 348 6.04 -6.77 -13.16
C LEU A 348 4.98 -7.79 -13.59
N ASP A 349 5.07 -9.03 -13.10
CA ASP A 349 4.04 -10.05 -13.32
C ASP A 349 2.78 -9.81 -12.47
N ALA A 350 2.95 -9.27 -11.25
CA ALA A 350 1.89 -9.09 -10.28
C ALA A 350 1.11 -7.76 -10.43
N ILE A 351 1.56 -6.86 -11.30
CA ILE A 351 0.92 -5.56 -11.54
C ILE A 351 0.53 -5.38 -13.00
N CYS A 352 -0.44 -4.50 -13.23
CA CYS A 352 -0.72 -3.93 -14.55
C CYS A 352 -0.53 -2.42 -14.50
N GLU A 353 0.15 -1.88 -15.52
CA GLU A 353 0.32 -0.45 -15.72
C GLU A 353 -0.88 0.14 -16.47
N ARG A 354 -1.29 1.34 -16.06
CA ARG A 354 -2.45 2.03 -16.67
C ARG A 354 -2.00 3.09 -17.64
N ILE A 355 -2.14 2.77 -18.92
CA ILE A 355 -1.62 3.59 -20.02
C ILE A 355 -2.31 4.97 -20.06
N ASP A 356 -3.56 5.08 -19.62
CA ASP A 356 -4.31 6.34 -19.63
C ASP A 356 -3.79 7.39 -18.62
N TYR A 357 -2.92 6.95 -17.70
CA TYR A 357 -2.19 7.78 -16.76
C TYR A 357 -0.74 8.05 -17.17
N ALA A 358 -0.21 7.29 -18.13
CA ALA A 358 1.16 7.43 -18.58
C ALA A 358 1.47 8.88 -19.01
N GLY A 359 2.48 9.48 -18.37
CA GLY A 359 2.92 10.84 -18.65
C GLY A 359 2.08 11.96 -18.01
N ASN A 360 0.94 11.67 -17.35
CA ASN A 360 0.13 12.66 -16.66
C ASN A 360 0.31 12.58 -15.13
N HIS A 361 1.12 13.48 -14.58
CA HIS A 361 1.42 13.53 -13.15
C HIS A 361 0.18 13.65 -12.26
N PHE A 362 -0.78 14.51 -12.63
CA PHE A 362 -1.98 14.71 -11.83
C PHE A 362 -2.81 13.44 -11.73
N LYS A 363 -3.02 12.76 -12.87
CA LYS A 363 -3.76 11.50 -12.84
C LYS A 363 -2.98 10.41 -12.10
N SER A 364 -1.66 10.32 -12.29
CA SER A 364 -0.81 9.34 -11.63
C SER A 364 -0.90 9.44 -10.10
N ILE A 365 -0.65 10.63 -9.54
CA ILE A 365 -0.65 10.83 -8.09
C ILE A 365 -2.04 10.77 -7.44
N THR A 366 -3.12 11.07 -8.18
CA THR A 366 -4.50 11.05 -7.65
C THR A 366 -5.22 9.74 -7.87
N ARG A 367 -4.67 8.84 -8.70
CA ARG A 367 -5.35 7.61 -9.08
C ARG A 367 -4.49 6.35 -9.03
N PHE A 368 -3.26 6.36 -8.53
CA PHE A 368 -2.31 5.23 -8.52
C PHE A 368 -1.75 4.88 -9.92
N GLY A 369 -1.44 5.89 -10.74
CA GLY A 369 -0.68 5.66 -11.98
C GLY A 369 0.80 5.39 -11.70
N ASP A 370 1.57 5.12 -12.76
CA ASP A 370 2.98 4.73 -12.64
C ASP A 370 3.20 3.52 -11.74
N HIS A 371 2.26 2.58 -11.79
CA HIS A 371 2.12 1.50 -10.84
C HIS A 371 3.34 0.58 -10.83
N ALA A 372 3.91 0.28 -12.01
CA ALA A 372 5.09 -0.56 -12.14
C ALA A 372 6.30 0.05 -11.43
N LEU A 373 6.59 1.32 -11.73
CA LEU A 373 7.72 2.03 -11.15
C LEU A 373 7.52 2.35 -9.68
N HIS A 374 6.28 2.62 -9.28
CA HIS A 374 5.91 2.83 -7.89
C HIS A 374 6.13 1.55 -7.07
N HIS A 375 5.73 0.38 -7.57
CA HIS A 375 6.00 -0.90 -6.92
C HIS A 375 7.50 -1.20 -6.81
N LEU A 376 8.26 -0.95 -7.90
CA LEU A 376 9.71 -1.22 -7.90
C LEU A 376 10.50 -0.23 -7.02
N PHE A 377 10.04 1.01 -6.90
CA PHE A 377 10.73 2.11 -6.21
C PHE A 377 9.77 2.96 -5.37
N PRO A 378 9.11 2.40 -4.34
CA PRO A 378 7.99 3.04 -3.64
C PRO A 378 8.36 4.30 -2.86
N THR A 379 9.65 4.49 -2.58
CA THR A 379 10.16 5.67 -1.87
C THR A 379 10.39 6.88 -2.78
N LEU A 380 10.37 6.68 -4.10
CA LEU A 380 10.47 7.78 -5.06
C LEU A 380 9.12 8.47 -5.21
N ASP A 381 9.16 9.77 -5.47
CA ASP A 381 7.95 10.55 -5.63
C ASP A 381 7.32 10.28 -7.00
N HIS A 382 5.98 10.22 -7.11
CA HIS A 382 5.31 10.05 -8.41
C HIS A 382 5.77 11.07 -9.48
N ALA A 383 6.18 12.29 -9.08
CA ALA A 383 6.67 13.29 -10.02
C ALA A 383 8.00 12.90 -10.70
N GLU A 384 8.76 12.00 -10.08
CA GLU A 384 10.04 11.47 -10.55
C GLU A 384 9.85 10.23 -11.43
N LEU A 385 8.88 9.36 -11.11
CA LEU A 385 8.71 8.05 -11.75
C LEU A 385 8.61 8.15 -13.28
N LYS A 386 7.88 9.13 -13.80
CA LYS A 386 7.71 9.29 -15.25
C LYS A 386 9.02 9.42 -16.06
N TYR A 387 10.11 9.87 -15.43
CA TYR A 387 11.42 10.01 -16.10
C TYR A 387 12.21 8.70 -16.16
N LEU A 388 11.74 7.66 -15.47
CA LEU A 388 12.41 6.37 -15.33
C LEU A 388 11.86 5.32 -16.31
N TYR A 389 10.72 5.56 -16.97
CA TYR A 389 10.17 4.62 -17.95
C TYR A 389 11.12 4.26 -19.09
N PRO A 390 11.87 5.18 -19.73
CA PRO A 390 12.81 4.79 -20.76
C PRO A 390 13.84 3.77 -20.26
N VAL A 391 14.34 3.98 -19.03
CA VAL A 391 15.29 3.07 -18.37
C VAL A 391 14.65 1.72 -18.08
N LEU A 392 13.42 1.72 -17.56
CA LEU A 392 12.67 0.48 -17.28
C LEU A 392 12.40 -0.32 -18.55
N LEU A 393 11.91 0.32 -19.61
CA LEU A 393 11.55 -0.33 -20.86
C LEU A 393 12.76 -0.97 -21.55
N GLU A 394 13.87 -0.23 -21.67
CA GLU A 394 15.14 -0.77 -22.18
C GLU A 394 15.62 -1.96 -21.34
N HIS A 395 15.44 -1.90 -20.02
CA HIS A 395 15.84 -2.97 -19.13
C HIS A 395 14.94 -4.22 -19.26
N CYS A 396 13.64 -4.03 -19.42
CA CYS A 396 12.68 -5.10 -19.69
C CYS A 396 13.04 -5.85 -20.99
N GLU A 397 13.41 -5.13 -22.05
CA GLU A 397 13.88 -5.75 -23.31
C GLU A 397 15.10 -6.65 -23.10
N LYS A 398 16.11 -6.19 -22.34
CA LYS A 398 17.31 -6.98 -22.01
C LYS A 398 16.96 -8.31 -21.33
N TYR A 399 16.01 -8.31 -20.40
CA TYR A 399 15.62 -9.50 -19.64
C TYR A 399 14.44 -10.26 -20.26
N ARG A 400 13.97 -9.86 -21.45
CA ARG A 400 12.80 -10.46 -22.13
C ARG A 400 11.56 -10.49 -21.23
N CYS A 401 11.38 -9.44 -20.43
CA CYS A 401 10.21 -9.20 -19.60
C CYS A 401 9.31 -8.16 -20.28
N ASN A 402 8.00 -8.26 -20.07
CA ASN A 402 7.04 -7.29 -20.56
C ASN A 402 6.33 -6.66 -19.36
N ILE A 403 6.00 -5.37 -19.47
CA ILE A 403 5.09 -4.72 -18.53
C ILE A 403 3.67 -5.08 -18.95
N ASN A 404 2.89 -5.66 -18.05
CA ASN A 404 1.48 -5.89 -18.31
C ASN A 404 0.75 -4.53 -18.42
N LEU A 405 -0.02 -4.34 -19.48
CA LEU A 405 -0.72 -3.10 -19.76
C LEU A 405 -2.23 -3.30 -19.60
N ASP A 406 -2.86 -2.38 -18.87
CA ASP A 406 -4.31 -2.25 -18.85
C ASP A 406 -4.74 -1.29 -19.96
N LEU A 407 -5.40 -1.86 -20.99
CA LEU A 407 -5.91 -1.14 -22.15
C LEU A 407 -7.38 -0.69 -21.95
N ASN A 408 -8.00 -1.03 -20.83
CA ASN A 408 -9.42 -0.72 -20.59
C ASN A 408 -9.57 0.74 -20.12
N LEU A 409 -10.07 1.58 -21.03
CA LEU A 409 -10.28 3.03 -20.89
C LEU A 409 -11.42 3.44 -19.94
N PHE A 410 -12.06 2.48 -19.29
CA PHE A 410 -13.08 2.72 -18.28
C PHE A 410 -12.94 1.61 -17.24
N PHE A 411 -13.40 1.90 -16.01
CA PHE A 411 -13.80 0.84 -15.08
C PHE A 411 -14.43 -0.33 -15.87
N TYR A 412 -14.19 -1.56 -15.42
CA TYR A 412 -14.70 -2.81 -16.00
C TYR A 412 -13.84 -3.40 -17.13
N ASN A 413 -13.14 -4.50 -16.84
CA ASN A 413 -13.59 -5.82 -17.28
C ASN A 413 -12.77 -6.94 -16.62
N LEU A 414 -13.52 -7.72 -15.81
CA LEU A 414 -13.33 -9.09 -15.31
C LEU A 414 -12.01 -9.44 -14.63
#